data_AF-A0A919LG88-F1
#
_entry.id   AF-A0A919LG88-F1
#
_cell.length_a   1.000
_cell.length_b   1.000
_cell.length_c   1.000
_cell.angle_alpha   90.00
_cell.angle_beta   90.00
_cell.angle_gamma   90.00
#
_symmetry.space_group_name_H-M   'P 1'
#
loop_
_entity.id
_entity.type
_entity.pdbx_description
1 polymer ?
#
loop_
_entity_poly.entity_id
_entity_poly.type
_entity_poly.pdbx_seq_one_letter_code
_entity_poly.pdbx_strand_id
1 'polypeptide(L)'
;MWLNAVADALSCFERALKRPGRYLDASEFDSPGVGDARDALEWAMLHLPPGAKRDLGRLITRIDEEFERRTLPEPNDNEWATSRWWWTRVCER
;
A
#
# COMPACT_ATOMS: atom_id res chain seq x y z
N MET A 1 -15.72 -5.86 -14.10
CA MET A 1 -15.50 -6.41 -12.74
C MET A 1 -14.23 -5.84 -12.08
N TRP A 2 -13.82 -4.61 -12.42
CA TRP A 2 -12.57 -4.00 -11.95
C TRP A 2 -12.80 -2.94 -10.88
N LEU A 3 -13.86 -2.13 -11.01
CA LEU A 3 -14.13 -1.03 -10.08
C LEU A 3 -14.17 -1.51 -8.62
N ASN A 4 -14.64 -2.74 -8.40
CA ASN A 4 -14.62 -3.39 -7.09
C ASN A 4 -13.19 -3.56 -6.57
N ALA A 5 -12.23 -4.00 -7.40
CA ALA A 5 -10.85 -4.21 -6.96
C ALA A 5 -10.17 -2.92 -6.46
N VAL A 6 -10.42 -1.77 -7.11
CA VAL A 6 -9.90 -0.47 -6.64
C VAL A 6 -10.58 -0.05 -5.35
N ALA A 7 -11.91 -0.18 -5.26
CA ALA A 7 -12.66 0.18 -4.07
C ALA A 7 -12.30 -0.72 -2.86
N ASP A 8 -12.12 -2.02 -3.09
CA ASP A 8 -11.71 -3.01 -2.09
C ASP A 8 -10.29 -2.72 -1.60
N ALA A 9 -9.36 -2.40 -2.51
CA ALA A 9 -8.00 -2.01 -2.17
C ALA A 9 -7.98 -0.74 -1.31
N LEU A 10 -8.71 0.31 -1.72
CA LEU A 10 -8.80 1.56 -0.94
C LEU A 10 -9.45 1.32 0.43
N SER A 11 -10.47 0.48 0.51
CA SER A 11 -11.10 0.11 1.78
C SER A 11 -10.13 -0.62 2.73
N CYS A 12 -9.24 -1.46 2.18
CA CYS A 12 -8.19 -2.12 2.94
C CYS A 12 -7.20 -1.10 3.55
N PHE A 13 -6.72 -0.15 2.74
CA PHE A 13 -5.85 0.94 3.24
C PHE A 13 -6.55 1.79 4.30
N GLU A 14 -7.81 2.18 4.07
CA GLU A 14 -8.56 2.94 5.07
C GLU A 14 -8.69 2.21 6.39
N ARG A 15 -8.96 0.89 6.36
CA ARG A 15 -9.10 0.08 7.57
C ARG A 15 -7.80 0.05 8.37
N ALA A 16 -6.67 -0.17 7.69
CA ALA A 16 -5.35 -0.17 8.31
C ALA A 16 -5.01 1.19 8.93
N LEU A 17 -5.24 2.29 8.19
CA LEU A 17 -4.92 3.64 8.65
C LEU A 17 -5.82 4.14 9.78
N LYS A 18 -7.08 3.66 9.86
CA LYS A 18 -8.00 3.98 10.96
C LYS A 18 -7.55 3.45 12.32
N ARG A 19 -6.69 2.42 12.35
CA ARG A 19 -6.15 1.93 13.62
C ARG A 19 -5.26 3.01 14.25
N PRO A 20 -5.48 3.41 15.52
CA PRO A 20 -4.62 4.36 16.20
C PRO A 20 -3.26 3.70 16.53
N GLY A 21 -2.19 4.50 16.58
CA GLY A 21 -0.87 4.03 16.99
C GLY A 21 0.24 4.48 16.06
N ARG A 22 1.47 4.56 16.58
CA ARG A 22 2.65 4.96 15.80
C ARG A 22 2.97 3.94 14.71
N TYR A 23 2.83 2.65 15.02
CA TYR A 23 3.14 1.56 14.11
C TYR A 23 1.88 0.80 13.70
N LEU A 24 1.86 0.33 12.45
CA LEU A 24 0.86 -0.60 11.96
C LEU A 24 1.13 -2.01 12.49
N ASP A 25 0.06 -2.77 12.64
CA ASP A 25 0.14 -4.17 13.03
C ASP A 25 0.60 -5.02 11.84
N ALA A 26 1.46 -6.01 12.10
CA ALA A 26 1.95 -6.92 11.06
C ALA A 26 0.82 -7.61 10.28
N SER A 27 -0.30 -7.90 10.95
CA SER A 27 -1.47 -8.54 10.32
C SER A 27 -2.15 -7.68 9.25
N GLU A 28 -1.87 -6.38 9.17
CA GLU A 28 -2.35 -5.57 8.04
C GLU A 28 -1.68 -5.96 6.71
N PHE A 29 -0.47 -6.54 6.77
CA PHE A 29 0.28 -7.00 5.60
C PHE A 29 -0.03 -8.46 5.24
N ASP A 30 -0.66 -9.23 6.13
CA ASP A 30 -1.04 -10.62 5.88
C ASP A 30 -2.12 -10.72 4.80
N SER A 31 -1.92 -11.62 3.84
CA SER A 31 -2.82 -11.77 2.69
C SER A 31 -4.20 -12.33 3.10
N PRO A 32 -5.33 -11.72 2.66
CA PRO A 32 -5.42 -10.51 1.86
C PRO A 32 -5.15 -9.25 2.69
N GLY A 33 -4.07 -8.54 2.35
CA GLY A 33 -3.54 -7.43 3.13
C GLY A 33 -3.24 -6.19 2.30
N VAL A 34 -2.57 -5.22 2.90
CA VAL A 34 -2.20 -3.94 2.26
C VAL A 34 -1.23 -4.14 1.09
N GLY A 35 -0.42 -5.21 1.11
CA GLY A 35 0.43 -5.60 -0.01
C GLY A 35 -0.39 -6.00 -1.24
N ASP A 36 -1.36 -6.90 -1.09
CA ASP A 36 -2.25 -7.33 -2.17
C ASP A 36 -3.09 -6.15 -2.70
N ALA A 37 -3.56 -5.28 -1.79
CA ALA A 37 -4.26 -4.07 -2.15
C ALA A 37 -3.38 -3.12 -3.00
N ARG A 38 -2.09 -3.01 -2.67
CA ARG A 38 -1.15 -2.17 -3.42
C ARG A 38 -0.91 -2.71 -4.83
N ASP A 39 -0.72 -4.02 -4.95
CA ASP A 39 -0.56 -4.69 -6.24
C ASP A 39 -1.81 -4.54 -7.11
N ALA A 40 -3.01 -4.63 -6.51
CA ALA A 40 -4.27 -4.38 -7.21
C ALA A 40 -4.37 -2.94 -7.74
N LEU A 41 -3.87 -1.96 -6.97
CA LEU A 41 -3.82 -0.56 -7.42
C LEU A 41 -2.78 -0.34 -8.53
N GLU A 42 -1.61 -1.00 -8.50
CA GLU A 42 -0.63 -0.93 -9.59
C GLU A 42 -1.19 -1.50 -10.88
N TRP A 43 -1.77 -2.69 -10.77
CA TRP A 43 -2.46 -3.30 -11.89
C TRP A 43 -3.56 -2.37 -12.41
N ALA A 44 -4.24 -1.68 -11.49
CA ALA A 44 -5.25 -0.72 -11.89
C ALA A 44 -4.68 0.46 -12.71
N MET A 45 -3.55 1.01 -12.28
CA MET A 45 -2.91 2.13 -12.99
C MET A 45 -2.51 1.80 -14.44
N LEU A 46 -2.35 0.53 -14.80
CA LEU A 46 -1.97 0.11 -16.16
C LEU A 46 -3.09 0.29 -17.19
N HIS A 47 -4.36 0.28 -16.78
CA HIS A 47 -5.48 0.36 -17.72
C HIS A 47 -6.34 1.63 -17.57
N LEU A 48 -5.97 2.55 -16.69
CA LEU A 48 -6.67 3.82 -16.53
C LEU A 48 -6.27 4.84 -17.60
N PRO A 49 -7.20 5.71 -18.05
CA PRO A 49 -6.85 6.84 -18.90
C PRO A 49 -5.93 7.82 -18.14
N PRO A 50 -5.13 8.65 -18.86
CA PRO A 50 -4.08 9.47 -18.26
C PRO A 50 -4.52 10.36 -17.08
N GLY A 51 -5.70 10.97 -17.17
CA GLY A 51 -6.26 11.80 -16.09
C GLY A 51 -6.52 11.01 -14.81
N ALA A 52 -7.27 9.91 -14.92
CA ALA A 52 -7.58 9.04 -13.78
C ALA A 52 -6.31 8.40 -13.20
N LYS A 53 -5.34 8.04 -14.05
CA LYS A 53 -4.03 7.53 -13.62
C LYS A 53 -3.27 8.55 -12.77
N ARG A 54 -3.28 9.83 -13.15
CA ARG A 54 -2.62 10.90 -12.39
C ARG A 54 -3.28 11.10 -11.02
N ASP A 55 -4.61 11.09 -10.98
CA ASP A 55 -5.35 11.32 -9.74
C ASP A 55 -5.19 10.12 -8.78
N LEU A 56 -5.29 8.89 -9.29
CA LEU A 56 -5.00 7.69 -8.51
C LEU A 56 -3.54 7.64 -8.06
N GLY A 57 -2.59 8.01 -8.92
CA GLY A 57 -1.17 8.06 -8.56
C GLY A 57 -0.88 8.99 -7.39
N ARG A 58 -1.51 10.18 -7.35
CA ARG A 58 -1.38 11.11 -6.21
C ARG A 58 -1.94 10.53 -4.91
N LEU A 59 -3.04 9.80 -4.99
CA LEU A 59 -3.64 9.14 -3.82
C LEU A 59 -2.70 8.04 -3.30
N ILE A 60 -2.20 7.19 -4.20
CA ILE A 60 -1.24 6.14 -3.88
C ILE A 60 0.01 6.70 -3.21
N THR A 61 0.60 7.77 -3.74
CA THR A 61 1.79 8.40 -3.12
C THR A 61 1.53 8.80 -1.67
N ARG A 62 0.38 9.40 -1.36
CA ARG A 62 0.03 9.78 0.02
C ARG A 62 -0.19 8.58 0.94
N ILE A 63 -0.77 7.51 0.41
CA ILE A 63 -0.95 6.25 1.15
C ILE A 63 0.43 5.67 1.46
N ASP A 64 1.30 5.57 0.46
CA ASP A 64 2.65 5.01 0.61
C ASP A 64 3.47 5.81 1.64
N GLU A 65 3.46 7.15 1.58
CA GLU A 65 4.12 8.02 2.57
C GLU A 65 3.61 7.79 4.01
N GLU A 66 2.30 7.65 4.18
CA GLU A 66 1.71 7.44 5.51
C GLU A 66 2.05 6.04 6.06
N PHE A 67 2.04 5.02 5.21
CA PHE A 67 2.44 3.68 5.61
C PHE A 67 3.94 3.61 5.91
N GLU A 68 4.78 4.24 5.11
CA GLU A 68 6.22 4.31 5.36
C GLU A 68 6.49 4.96 6.73
N ARG A 69 5.80 6.06 7.04
CA ARG A 69 5.86 6.74 8.34
C ARG A 69 5.42 5.84 9.50
N ARG A 70 4.40 5.01 9.28
CA ARG A 70 3.76 4.17 10.29
C ARG A 70 4.26 2.73 10.30
N THR A 71 5.32 2.42 9.57
CA THR A 71 5.92 1.10 9.61
C THR A 71 7.35 1.27 10.15
N LEU A 72 7.82 0.35 10.99
CA LEU A 72 9.17 0.43 11.59
C LEU A 72 10.25 0.58 10.51
N PRO A 73 11.13 1.60 10.55
CA PRO A 73 12.21 1.72 9.57
C PRO A 73 13.00 0.41 9.55
N GLU A 74 12.97 -0.29 8.41
CA GLU A 74 13.82 -1.46 8.23
C GLU A 74 15.28 -0.99 8.20
N PRO A 75 16.21 -1.72 8.82
CA PRO A 75 17.63 -1.37 8.80
C PRO A 75 18.31 -1.57 7.43
N ASN A 76 17.59 -2.04 6.41
CA ASN A 76 18.16 -2.40 5.10
C ASN A 76 17.82 -1.34 4.04
N ASP A 77 18.67 -0.30 3.98
CA ASP A 77 18.80 0.69 2.90
C ASP A 77 19.25 0.04 1.57
N ASN A 78 18.47 -0.88 1.05
CA ASN A 78 18.75 -1.57 -0.21
C ASN A 78 17.87 -0.93 -1.30
N GLU A 79 18.40 -0.57 -2.46
CA GLU A 79 17.62 0.04 -3.57
C GLU A 79 16.35 -0.77 -3.97
N TRP A 80 16.39 -2.09 -3.76
CA TRP A 80 15.23 -2.98 -3.94
C TRP A 80 14.11 -2.73 -2.93
N ALA A 81 14.45 -2.39 -1.68
CA ALA A 81 13.48 -1.99 -0.66
C ALA A 81 12.82 -0.66 -1.06
N THR A 82 13.53 0.28 -1.68
CA THR A 82 12.91 1.54 -2.15
C THR A 82 11.84 1.32 -3.23
N SER A 83 12.05 0.34 -4.13
CA SER A 83 11.16 0.12 -5.28
C SER A 83 9.94 -0.76 -4.97
N ARG A 84 10.00 -1.58 -3.91
CA ARG A 84 8.90 -2.45 -3.45
C ARG A 84 8.86 -2.53 -1.92
N TRP A 85 8.89 -1.37 -1.27
CA TRP A 85 9.01 -1.27 0.19
C TRP A 85 7.86 -2.00 0.92
N TRP A 86 6.67 -2.13 0.32
CA TRP A 86 5.55 -2.88 0.89
C TRP A 86 5.75 -4.41 0.87
N TRP A 87 6.62 -4.93 0.00
CA TRP A 87 6.99 -6.35 -0.06
C TRP A 87 8.08 -6.73 0.94
N THR A 88 8.94 -5.78 1.33
CA THR A 88 10.05 -6.05 2.27
C THR A 88 9.59 -6.02 3.73
N ARG A 89 8.51 -5.28 4.03
CA ARG A 89 7.93 -5.15 5.39
C ARG A 89 7.12 -6.37 5.86
N VAL A 90 7.49 -7.59 5.46
CA VAL A 90 7.00 -8.81 6.14
C VAL A 90 7.62 -8.81 7.54
N CYS A 91 6.85 -8.40 8.55
CA CYS A 91 7.34 -8.43 9.92
C CYS A 91 7.71 -9.87 10.29
N GLU A 92 8.99 -10.10 10.62
CA GLU A 92 9.41 -11.25 11.39
C GLU A 92 8.57 -11.30 12.68
N ARG A 93 7.68 -12.31 12.69
CA ARG A 93 7.10 -13.10 13.80
C ARG A 93 7.09 -12.52 15.22
#